data_AF-A0A4R4ZQ91-F1
#
_entry.id   AF-A0A4R4ZQ91-F1
#
_cell.length_a   1.000
_cell.length_b   1.000
_cell.length_c   1.000
_cell.angle_alpha   90.00
_cell.angle_beta   90.00
_cell.angle_gamma   90.00
#
_symmetry.space_group_name_H-M   'P 1'
#
loop_
_entity.id
_entity.type
_entity.pdbx_description
1 polymer ?
#
loop_
_entity_poly.entity_id
_entity_poly.type
_entity_poly.pdbx_seq_one_letter_code
_entity_poly.pdbx_strand_id
1 'polypeptide(L)'
;MVTEQNSPHERWVPGAGRDNEEVRAGREEARLAFELGTAVRKRRLALGLTQEELARRAGLTQPALSRLESGGPTPTIGVLDRLAHALGAKLKVEFTDAA
;
A
#
# COMPACT_ATOMS: atom_id res chain seq x y z
N MET A 1 -33.22 -42.77 7.09
CA MET A 1 -31.85 -42.95 7.59
C MET A 1 -31.08 -41.70 7.22
N VAL A 2 -30.73 -40.90 8.22
CA VAL A 2 -29.95 -39.66 8.09
C VAL A 2 -28.53 -40.05 8.44
N THR A 3 -27.56 -39.85 7.56
CA THR A 3 -26.13 -40.02 7.90
C THR A 3 -25.36 -38.79 7.45
N GLU A 4 -25.37 -37.83 8.37
CA GLU A 4 -24.28 -36.95 8.81
C GLU A 4 -23.06 -36.80 7.88
N GLN A 5 -22.91 -35.59 7.36
CA GLN A 5 -21.66 -35.05 6.83
C GLN A 5 -20.71 -34.80 8.01
N ASN A 6 -19.54 -35.43 8.01
CA ASN A 6 -18.45 -35.09 8.92
C ASN A 6 -17.16 -34.93 8.09
N SER A 7 -16.89 -33.70 7.64
CA SER A 7 -15.62 -33.33 7.01
C SER A 7 -14.62 -33.00 8.13
N PRO A 8 -13.60 -33.85 8.37
CA PRO A 8 -12.68 -33.62 9.48
C PRO A 8 -11.71 -32.51 9.11
N HIS A 9 -11.51 -31.60 10.08
CA HIS A 9 -10.47 -30.58 10.14
C HIS A 9 -9.23 -30.92 9.30
N GLU A 10 -9.02 -30.17 8.21
CA GLU A 10 -7.78 -30.21 7.45
C GLU A 10 -6.62 -29.88 8.39
N ARG A 11 -5.77 -30.90 8.55
CA ARG A 11 -4.61 -30.92 9.42
C ARG A 11 -3.64 -29.84 8.97
N TRP A 12 -3.41 -28.83 9.81
CA TRP A 12 -2.34 -27.86 9.60
C TRP A 12 -0.99 -28.60 9.49
N VAL A 13 -0.31 -28.48 8.34
CA VAL A 13 1.00 -29.08 8.10
C VAL A 13 2.08 -27.99 8.21
N PRO A 14 2.89 -27.98 9.28
CA PRO A 14 4.05 -27.08 9.36
C PRO A 14 5.08 -27.44 8.30
N GLY A 15 5.45 -26.47 7.46
CA GLY A 15 6.54 -26.61 6.47
C GLY A 15 6.12 -26.71 5.01
N ALA A 16 4.82 -26.71 4.69
CA ALA A 16 4.37 -26.47 3.31
C ALA A 16 4.60 -24.99 2.98
N GLY A 17 5.74 -24.69 2.36
CA GLY A 17 6.18 -23.34 2.03
C GLY A 17 5.10 -22.52 1.32
N ARG A 18 4.79 -21.35 1.88
CA ARG A 18 3.94 -20.31 1.27
C ARG A 18 4.69 -19.58 0.15
N ASP A 19 5.23 -20.34 -0.80
CA ASP A 19 5.78 -19.81 -2.05
C ASP A 19 4.76 -20.02 -3.17
N ASN A 20 3.54 -19.53 -2.96
CA ASN A 20 2.58 -19.36 -4.05
C ASN A 20 2.78 -17.97 -4.69
N GLU A 21 2.41 -17.87 -5.97
CA GLU A 21 2.50 -16.63 -6.75
C GLU A 21 1.74 -15.47 -6.09
N GLU A 22 0.60 -15.78 -5.46
CA GLU A 22 -0.22 -14.81 -4.72
C GLU A 22 0.52 -14.19 -3.52
N VAL A 23 1.28 -14.98 -2.76
CA VAL A 23 2.10 -14.46 -1.65
C VAL A 23 3.29 -13.65 -2.18
N ARG A 24 3.84 -13.98 -3.36
CA ARG A 24 4.87 -13.13 -3.99
C ARG A 24 4.29 -11.81 -4.50
N ALA A 25 3.14 -11.85 -5.18
CA ALA A 25 2.45 -10.65 -5.67
C ALA A 25 2.05 -9.73 -4.51
N GLY A 26 1.50 -10.29 -3.43
CA GLY A 26 1.18 -9.53 -2.22
C GLY A 26 2.42 -8.94 -1.52
N ARG A 27 3.56 -9.64 -1.55
CA ARG A 27 4.85 -9.10 -1.05
C ARG A 27 5.33 -7.93 -1.90
N GLU A 28 5.22 -8.02 -3.22
CA GLU A 28 5.63 -6.94 -4.12
C GLU A 28 4.71 -5.72 -4.03
N GLU A 29 3.39 -5.92 -3.93
CA GLU A 29 2.45 -4.82 -3.70
C GLU A 29 2.75 -4.10 -2.38
N ALA A 30 2.96 -4.86 -1.29
CA ALA A 30 3.31 -4.28 0.00
C ALA A 30 4.64 -3.50 -0.04
N ARG A 31 5.62 -4.01 -0.79
CA ARG A 31 6.89 -3.32 -1.01
C ARG A 31 6.68 -1.98 -1.72
N LEU A 32 5.95 -1.97 -2.84
CA LEU A 32 5.67 -0.75 -3.60
C LEU A 32 4.87 0.28 -2.77
N ALA A 33 3.88 -0.18 -2.01
CA ALA A 33 3.10 0.67 -1.11
C ALA A 33 3.98 1.32 -0.04
N PHE A 34 4.93 0.56 0.54
CA PHE A 34 5.88 1.10 1.52
C PHE A 34 6.86 2.11 0.92
N GLU A 35 7.41 1.82 -0.27
CA GLU A 35 8.29 2.74 -1.00
C GLU A 35 7.58 4.06 -1.32
N LEU A 36 6.33 3.99 -1.81
CA LEU A 36 5.48 5.14 -2.06
C LEU A 36 5.24 5.97 -0.78
N GLY A 37 4.81 5.31 0.30
CA GLY A 37 4.54 5.97 1.58
C GLY A 37 5.77 6.70 2.14
N THR A 38 6.93 6.05 2.03
CA THR A 38 8.23 6.62 2.41
C THR A 38 8.57 7.84 1.57
N ALA A 39 8.39 7.78 0.24
CA ALA A 39 8.65 8.90 -0.65
C ALA A 39 7.78 10.13 -0.32
N VAL A 40 6.48 9.91 -0.09
CA VAL A 40 5.53 10.96 0.31
C VAL A 40 5.94 11.58 1.64
N ARG A 41 6.21 10.76 2.67
CA ARG A 41 6.64 11.23 3.99
C ARG A 41 7.92 12.05 3.90
N LYS A 42 8.93 11.58 3.17
CA LYS A 42 10.22 12.27 3.01
C LYS A 42 10.02 13.65 2.39
N ARG A 43 9.23 13.75 1.32
CA ARG A 43 8.96 15.04 0.67
C ARG A 43 8.15 15.96 1.57
N ARG A 44 7.14 15.44 2.28
CA ARG A 44 6.34 16.21 3.24
C ARG A 44 7.23 16.88 4.31
N LEU A 45 8.13 16.11 4.91
CA LEU A 45 9.05 16.60 5.94
C LEU A 45 10.03 17.64 5.39
N ALA A 46 10.54 17.45 4.17
CA ALA A 46 11.40 18.43 3.51
C ALA A 46 10.70 19.78 3.23
N LEU A 47 9.36 19.77 3.12
CA LEU A 47 8.53 20.97 2.98
C LEU A 47 8.08 21.55 4.33
N GLY A 48 8.45 20.94 5.46
CA GLY A 48 8.03 21.38 6.79
C GLY A 48 6.53 21.19 7.08
N LEU A 49 5.85 20.30 6.37
CA LEU A 49 4.41 20.10 6.50
C LEU A 49 4.08 19.04 7.57
N THR A 50 3.03 19.28 8.35
CA THR A 50 2.41 18.24 9.18
C THR A 50 1.60 17.27 8.31
N GLN A 51 1.26 16.09 8.85
CA GLN A 51 0.36 15.17 8.14
C GLN A 51 -1.02 15.81 7.90
N GLU A 52 -1.57 16.51 8.89
CA GLU A 52 -2.83 17.26 8.75
C GLU A 52 -2.79 18.26 7.60
N GLU A 53 -1.69 19.02 7.49
CA GLU A 53 -1.56 20.04 6.46
C GLU A 53 -1.44 19.43 5.05
N LEU A 54 -0.65 18.37 4.88
CA LEU A 54 -0.59 17.68 3.60
C LEU A 54 -1.92 17.02 3.24
N ALA A 55 -2.58 16.36 4.20
CA ALA A 55 -3.85 15.70 3.97
C ALA A 55 -4.90 16.71 3.50
N ARG A 56 -5.00 17.87 4.17
CA ARG A 56 -5.88 18.98 3.79
C ARG A 56 -5.59 19.47 2.37
N ARG A 57 -4.32 19.69 2.01
CA ARG A 57 -3.92 20.12 0.65
C ARG A 57 -4.25 19.08 -0.43
N ALA A 58 -4.13 17.80 -0.11
CA ALA A 58 -4.41 16.71 -1.03
C ALA A 58 -5.90 16.30 -1.07
N GLY A 59 -6.76 16.90 -0.23
CA GLY A 59 -8.16 16.50 -0.09
C GLY A 59 -8.31 15.08 0.47
N LEU A 60 -7.49 14.73 1.45
CA LEU A 60 -7.50 13.48 2.20
C LEU A 60 -7.79 13.76 3.68
N THR A 61 -8.16 12.71 4.42
CA THR A 61 -8.18 12.77 5.88
C THR A 61 -6.77 12.53 6.43
N GLN A 62 -6.45 13.08 7.60
CA GLN A 62 -5.16 12.80 8.24
C GLN A 62 -4.93 11.31 8.51
N PRO A 63 -5.92 10.51 8.96
CA PRO A 63 -5.74 9.06 9.11
C PRO A 63 -5.47 8.34 7.79
N ALA A 64 -6.10 8.78 6.69
CA ALA A 64 -5.82 8.22 5.37
C ALA A 64 -4.37 8.51 4.94
N LEU A 65 -3.89 9.75 5.14
CA LEU A 65 -2.49 10.08 4.87
C LEU A 65 -1.53 9.30 5.78
N SER A 66 -1.85 9.15 7.06
CA SER A 66 -1.02 8.41 8.01
C SER A 66 -0.86 6.95 7.58
N ARG A 67 -1.95 6.28 7.20
CA ARG A 67 -1.91 4.91 6.65
C ARG A 67 -1.09 4.84 5.36
N LEU A 68 -1.27 5.80 4.47
CA LEU A 68 -0.48 5.86 3.23
C LEU A 68 1.02 5.98 3.53
N GLU A 69 1.43 6.87 4.43
CA GLU A 69 2.83 7.04 4.82
C GLU A 69 3.43 5.83 5.54
N SER A 70 2.59 4.93 6.07
CA SER A 70 3.02 3.69 6.73
C SER A 70 2.94 2.45 5.83
N GLY A 71 2.72 2.59 4.52
CA GLY A 71 2.58 1.46 3.60
C GLY A 71 1.21 0.77 3.65
N GLY A 72 0.15 1.57 3.86
CA GLY A 72 -1.24 1.12 3.79
C GLY A 72 -1.70 0.86 2.35
N PRO A 73 -3.03 0.83 2.10
CA PRO A 73 -3.58 0.46 0.79
C PRO A 73 -3.04 1.31 -0.36
N THR A 74 -2.78 0.66 -1.49
CA THR A 74 -2.31 1.31 -2.73
C THR A 74 -3.30 2.39 -3.16
N PRO A 75 -2.90 3.67 -3.21
CA PRO A 75 -3.78 4.75 -3.63
C PRO A 75 -4.05 4.71 -5.14
N THR A 76 -5.17 5.29 -5.56
CA THR A 76 -5.47 5.45 -6.99
C THR A 76 -4.57 6.50 -7.64
N ILE A 77 -4.43 6.45 -8.97
CA ILE A 77 -3.68 7.46 -9.74
C ILE A 77 -4.17 8.88 -9.44
N GLY A 78 -5.49 9.09 -9.31
CA GLY A 78 -6.03 10.41 -8.96
C GLY A 78 -5.65 10.88 -7.54
N VAL A 79 -5.44 9.97 -6.59
CA VAL A 79 -4.88 10.32 -5.28
C VAL A 79 -3.40 10.68 -5.39
N LEU A 80 -2.63 9.95 -6.20
CA LEU A 80 -1.22 10.24 -6.46
C LEU A 80 -1.03 11.65 -7.08
N ASP A 81 -1.88 12.01 -8.04
CA ASP A 81 -1.82 13.32 -8.68
C ASP A 81 -2.11 14.47 -7.70
N ARG A 82 -3.16 14.33 -6.87
CA ARG A 82 -3.46 15.30 -5.80
C ARG A 82 -2.33 15.42 -4.78
N LEU A 83 -1.70 14.31 -4.40
CA LEU A 83 -0.54 14.32 -3.52
C LEU A 83 0.65 15.03 -4.17
N ALA A 84 0.93 14.74 -5.45
CA ALA A 84 2.01 15.40 -6.18
C ALA A 84 1.82 16.92 -6.19
N HIS A 85 0.62 17.39 -6.52
CA HIS A 85 0.27 18.81 -6.47
C HIS A 85 0.43 19.40 -5.06
N ALA A 86 -0.08 18.72 -4.02
CA ALA A 86 0.03 19.17 -2.64
C ALA A 86 1.49 19.23 -2.12
N LEU A 87 2.38 18.44 -2.71
CA LEU A 87 3.82 18.39 -2.44
C LEU A 87 4.65 19.33 -3.36
N GLY A 88 3.99 20.18 -4.15
CA GLY A 88 4.65 21.08 -5.09
C GLY A 88 5.45 20.33 -6.16
N ALA A 89 4.95 19.19 -6.61
CA ALA A 89 5.52 18.32 -7.62
C ALA A 89 4.51 18.05 -8.76
N LYS A 90 4.93 17.26 -9.75
CA LYS A 90 4.07 16.73 -10.82
C LYS A 90 4.20 15.21 -10.83
N LEU A 91 3.09 14.51 -11.06
CA LEU A 91 3.12 13.06 -11.24
C LEU A 91 3.77 12.72 -12.58
N LYS A 92 4.83 11.91 -12.55
CA LYS A 92 5.44 11.29 -13.72
C LYS A 92 5.33 9.78 -13.54
N VAL A 93 4.76 9.09 -14.53
CA VAL A 93 4.69 7.64 -14.58
C VAL A 93 5.56 7.17 -15.73
N GLU A 94 6.51 6.27 -15.45
CA GLU A 94 7.39 5.68 -16.44
C GLU A 94 7.49 4.17 -16.20
N PHE A 95 7.63 3.41 -17.29
CA PHE A 95 7.97 2.00 -17.24
C PHE A 95 9.45 1.85 -17.56
N THR A 96 10.15 1.03 -16.79
CA THR A 96 11.56 0.69 -17.02
C THR A 96 11.68 -0.80 -17.25
N ASP A 97 12.75 -1.23 -17.91
CA ASP A 97 13.00 -2.65 -18.14
C ASP A 97 13.12 -3.40 -16.82
N ALA A 98 12.58 -4.62 -16.77
CA ALA A 98 12.80 -5.53 -15.64
C ALA A 98 14.25 -6.03 -15.71
N ALA A 99 15.00 -5.83 -14.62
CA ALA A 99 16.38 -6.32 -14.48
C ALA A 99 16.42 -7.84 -14.27
#